data_AF-A0A927M513-F1
#
_entry.id   AF-A0A927M513-F1
#
_cell.length_a   1.000
_cell.length_b   1.000
_cell.length_c   1.000
_cell.angle_alpha   90.00
_cell.angle_beta   90.00
_cell.angle_gamma   90.00
#
_symmetry.space_group_name_H-M   'P 1'
#
loop_
_entity.id
_entity.type
_entity.pdbx_description
1 polymer ?
#
loop_
_entity_poly.entity_id
_entity_poly.type
_entity_poly.pdbx_seq_one_letter_code
_entity_poly.pdbx_strand_id
1 'polypeptide(L)'
;MAEDETSALRWYLGVAVLLLGALPPLMVGLSADQADRPSLVVGLLIVVAPVCLAGLVYTVRGMGASEARTPGRRLTVGFGLVCISIAALAAGRALIG
;
A
#
# COMPACT_ATOMS: atom_id res chain seq x y z
N MET A 1 23.97 9.82 -17.29
CA MET A 1 23.29 8.56 -17.66
C MET A 1 22.86 7.75 -16.45
N ALA A 2 23.73 7.40 -15.49
CA ALA A 2 23.33 6.61 -14.31
C ALA A 2 22.36 7.31 -13.32
N GLU A 3 22.38 8.65 -13.23
CA GLU A 3 21.44 9.41 -12.38
C GLU A 3 20.00 9.40 -12.91
N ASP A 4 19.81 9.42 -14.24
CA ASP A 4 18.47 9.35 -14.83
C ASP A 4 17.83 7.97 -14.64
N GLU A 5 18.63 6.91 -14.73
CA GLU A 5 18.17 5.52 -14.60
C GLU A 5 17.73 5.19 -13.17
N THR A 6 18.47 5.68 -12.16
CA THR A 6 18.09 5.51 -10.74
C THR A 6 16.87 6.35 -10.36
N SER A 7 16.70 7.51 -10.98
CA SER A 7 15.50 8.35 -10.83
C SER A 7 14.26 7.67 -11.43
N ALA A 8 14.37 7.14 -12.65
CA ALA A 8 13.30 6.42 -13.32
C ALA A 8 12.88 5.17 -12.53
N LEU A 9 13.85 4.38 -12.05
CA LEU A 9 13.57 3.18 -11.26
C LEU A 9 12.79 3.50 -9.97
N ARG A 10 13.16 4.57 -9.26
CA ARG A 10 12.44 5.02 -8.05
C ARG A 10 10.99 5.40 -8.34
N TRP A 11 10.75 6.01 -9.50
CA TRP A 11 9.39 6.35 -9.95
C TRP A 11 8.58 5.10 -10.25
N TYR A 12 9.13 4.15 -11.01
CA TYR A 12 8.48 2.88 -11.30
C TYR A 12 8.16 2.08 -10.04
N LEU A 13 9.12 2.00 -9.10
CA LEU A 13 8.93 1.31 -7.83
C LEU A 13 7.83 1.99 -7.00
N GLY A 14 7.84 3.32 -6.94
CA GLY A 14 6.81 4.09 -6.27
C GLY A 14 5.41 3.86 -6.84
N VAL A 15 5.26 3.85 -8.17
CA VAL A 15 3.99 3.53 -8.84
C VAL A 15 3.54 2.12 -8.55
N ALA A 16 4.46 1.16 -8.61
CA ALA A 16 4.15 -0.24 -8.31
C ALA A 16 3.59 -0.38 -6.88
N VAL A 17 4.21 0.28 -5.89
CA VAL A 17 3.74 0.28 -4.50
C VAL A 17 2.39 1.00 -4.35
N LEU A 18 2.19 2.09 -5.10
CA LEU A 18 0.90 2.80 -5.11
C LEU A 18 -0.24 1.90 -5.61
N LEU A 19 -0.03 1.25 -6.74
CA LEU A 19 -1.00 0.33 -7.32
C LEU A 19 -1.24 -0.86 -6.39
N LEU A 20 -0.16 -1.46 -5.88
CA LEU A 20 -0.23 -2.61 -4.99
C LEU A 20 -0.93 -2.28 -3.67
N GLY A 21 -0.76 -1.08 -3.12
CA GLY A 21 -1.40 -0.66 -1.87
C GLY A 21 -2.85 -0.21 -2.04
N ALA A 22 -3.24 0.32 -3.21
CA ALA A 22 -4.59 0.79 -3.46
C ALA A 22 -5.53 -0.32 -3.95
N LEU A 23 -5.05 -1.26 -4.77
CA LEU A 23 -5.90 -2.28 -5.40
C LEU A 23 -6.58 -3.21 -4.38
N PRO A 24 -5.89 -3.77 -3.37
CA PRO A 24 -6.49 -4.74 -2.45
C PRO A 24 -7.60 -4.15 -1.56
N PRO A 25 -7.44 -2.97 -0.92
CA PRO A 25 -8.56 -2.36 -0.18
C PRO A 25 -9.73 -1.99 -1.09
N LEU A 26 -9.49 -1.60 -2.35
CA LEU A 26 -10.57 -1.36 -3.32
C LEU A 26 -11.31 -2.65 -3.66
N MET A 27 -10.61 -3.75 -3.96
CA MET A 27 -11.25 -5.03 -4.24
C MET A 27 -12.06 -5.53 -3.04
N VAL A 28 -11.54 -5.38 -1.82
CA VAL A 28 -12.26 -5.78 -0.60
C VAL A 28 -13.47 -4.89 -0.36
N GLY A 29 -13.35 -3.57 -0.53
CA GLY A 29 -14.46 -2.62 -0.42
C GLY A 29 -15.57 -2.87 -1.44
N LEU A 30 -15.22 -3.10 -2.71
CA LEU A 30 -16.18 -3.43 -3.77
C LEU A 30 -16.86 -4.79 -3.55
N SER A 31 -16.23 -5.70 -2.83
CA SER A 31 -16.82 -7.01 -2.47
C SER A 31 -17.64 -6.96 -1.18
N ALA A 32 -17.63 -5.86 -0.43
CA ALA A 32 -18.17 -5.83 0.93
C ALA A 32 -19.69 -6.09 0.95
N ASP A 33 -20.42 -5.60 -0.06
CA ASP A 33 -21.87 -5.81 -0.19
C ASP A 33 -22.24 -7.26 -0.58
N GLN A 34 -21.28 -8.05 -1.06
CA GLN A 34 -21.47 -9.46 -1.42
C GLN A 34 -20.95 -10.42 -0.33
N ALA A 35 -20.43 -9.90 0.78
CA ALA A 35 -19.89 -10.73 1.86
C ALA A 35 -21.00 -11.22 2.79
N ASP A 36 -20.88 -12.46 3.28
CA ASP A 36 -21.80 -13.02 4.30
C ASP A 36 -21.80 -12.22 5.62
N ARG A 37 -20.73 -11.47 5.89
CA ARG A 37 -20.57 -10.63 7.08
C ARG A 37 -20.04 -9.23 6.73
N PRO A 38 -20.88 -8.35 6.17
CA PRO A 38 -20.46 -7.04 5.67
C PRO A 38 -19.91 -6.13 6.77
N SER A 39 -20.45 -6.20 8.00
CA SER A 39 -19.99 -5.42 9.14
C SER A 39 -18.54 -5.73 9.56
N LEU A 40 -18.11 -7.00 9.47
CA LEU A 40 -16.73 -7.41 9.76
C LEU A 40 -15.77 -6.96 8.66
N VAL A 41 -16.20 -6.99 7.40
CA VAL A 41 -15.41 -6.49 6.26
C VAL A 41 -15.20 -4.97 6.38
N VAL A 42 -16.25 -4.23 6.76
CA VAL A 42 -16.14 -2.79 7.03
C VAL A 42 -15.21 -2.51 8.21
N GLY A 43 -15.32 -3.28 9.30
CA GLY A 43 -14.41 -3.17 10.45
C GLY A 43 -12.94 -3.42 10.06
N LEU A 44 -12.68 -4.43 9.24
CA LEU A 44 -11.34 -4.73 8.71
C LEU A 44 -10.79 -3.56 7.87
N LEU A 45 -11.60 -2.97 7.00
CA LEU A 45 -11.21 -1.82 6.20
C LEU A 45 -10.91 -0.59 7.06
N ILE A 46 -11.70 -0.33 8.11
CA ILE A 46 -11.44 0.80 9.03
C ILE A 46 -10.07 0.67 9.70
N VAL A 47 -9.62 -0.54 10.03
CA VAL A 47 -8.33 -0.77 10.68
C VAL A 47 -7.18 -0.76 9.66
N VAL A 48 -7.36 -1.36 8.49
CA VAL A 48 -6.25 -1.58 7.54
C VAL A 48 -6.08 -0.42 6.54
N ALA A 49 -7.16 0.26 6.15
CA ALA A 49 -7.08 1.38 5.21
C ALA A 49 -6.17 2.54 5.68
N PRO A 50 -6.16 2.95 6.97
CA PRO A 50 -5.23 3.97 7.46
C PRO A 50 -3.76 3.56 7.33
N VAL A 51 -3.45 2.28 7.56
CA VAL A 51 -2.08 1.73 7.44
C VAL A 51 -1.64 1.71 5.98
N CYS A 52 -2.54 1.30 5.08
CA CYS A 52 -2.31 1.39 3.64
C CYS A 52 -2.07 2.85 3.20
N LEU A 53 -2.93 3.79 3.62
CA LEU A 53 -2.77 5.22 3.34
C LEU A 53 -1.44 5.77 3.84
N ALA A 54 -1.03 5.40 5.06
CA ALA A 54 0.26 5.80 5.62
C ALA A 54 1.43 5.29 4.75
N GLY A 55 1.36 4.03 4.30
CA GLY A 55 2.34 3.43 3.38
C GLY A 55 2.40 4.12 2.02
N LEU A 56 1.25 4.49 1.45
CA LEU A 56 1.15 5.25 0.20
C LEU A 56 1.75 6.64 0.35
N VAL A 57 1.43 7.37 1.41
CA VAL A 57 1.99 8.71 1.69
C VAL A 57 3.50 8.64 1.87
N TYR A 58 4.01 7.62 2.56
CA TYR A 58 5.45 7.43 2.73
C TYR A 58 6.16 7.16 1.40
N THR A 59 5.53 6.36 0.54
CA THR A 59 6.01 6.03 -0.81
C THR A 59 6.06 7.28 -1.70
N VAL A 60 4.98 8.06 -1.77
CA VAL A 60 4.93 9.32 -2.54
C VAL A 60 6.01 10.30 -2.08
N ARG A 61 6.18 10.44 -0.76
CA ARG A 61 7.24 11.28 -0.17
C ARG A 61 8.65 10.74 -0.46
N GLY A 62 8.81 9.44 -0.72
CA GLY A 62 10.07 8.84 -1.15
C GLY A 62 10.36 9.03 -2.64
N MET A 63 9.32 9.12 -3.47
CA MET A 63 9.43 9.38 -4.91
C MET A 63 9.89 10.81 -5.20
N GLY A 64 9.32 11.82 -4.52
CA GLY A 64 9.64 13.24 -4.76
C GLY A 64 10.88 13.79 -4.05
N ALA A 65 11.56 13.00 -3.20
CA ALA A 65 12.70 13.48 -2.44
C ALA A 65 13.96 13.60 -3.33
N SER A 66 14.47 14.82 -3.50
CA SER A 66 15.69 15.14 -4.27
C SER A 66 16.99 14.79 -3.52
N GLU A 67 16.96 14.61 -2.20
CA GLU A 67 18.14 14.25 -1.40
C GLU A 67 18.50 12.77 -1.53
N ALA A 68 19.77 12.46 -1.85
CA ALA A 68 20.24 11.11 -2.20
C ALA A 68 20.35 10.10 -1.02
N ARG A 69 20.27 10.52 0.26
CA ARG A 69 20.48 9.63 1.42
C ARG A 69 19.21 9.13 2.12
N THR A 70 18.09 9.80 1.94
CA THR A 70 16.81 9.51 2.62
C THR A 70 15.74 8.71 1.82
N PRO A 71 15.81 8.52 0.48
CA PRO A 71 14.66 8.05 -0.28
C PRO A 71 14.50 6.52 -0.24
N GLY A 72 15.60 5.77 -0.20
CA GLY A 72 15.56 4.31 -0.12
C GLY A 72 14.84 3.82 1.14
N ARG A 73 15.15 4.41 2.30
CA ARG A 73 14.51 4.05 3.57
C ARG A 73 13.00 4.37 3.59
N ARG A 74 12.57 5.47 2.96
CA ARG A 74 11.14 5.82 2.88
C ARG A 74 10.39 4.87 1.94
N LEU A 75 10.99 4.48 0.82
CA LEU A 75 10.44 3.47 -0.10
C LEU A 75 10.34 2.09 0.57
N THR A 76 11.38 1.65 1.30
CA THR A 76 11.35 0.37 2.02
C THR A 76 10.29 0.35 3.12
N VAL A 77 10.17 1.42 3.90
CA VAL A 77 9.15 1.53 4.96
C VAL A 77 7.75 1.59 4.35
N GLY A 78 7.55 2.37 3.29
CA GLY A 78 6.28 2.45 2.56
C GLY A 78 5.86 1.11 1.97
N PHE A 79 6.80 0.40 1.34
CA PHE A 79 6.56 -0.95 0.81
C PHE A 79 6.21 -1.94 1.92
N GLY A 80 6.96 -1.94 3.02
CA GLY A 80 6.67 -2.80 4.17
C GLY A 80 5.28 -2.58 4.75
N LEU A 81 4.88 -1.32 4.93
CA LEU A 81 3.52 -0.97 5.39
C LEU A 81 2.43 -1.46 4.42
N VAL A 82 2.66 -1.32 3.11
CA VAL A 82 1.75 -1.84 2.09
C VAL A 82 1.66 -3.37 2.16
N CYS A 83 2.78 -4.09 2.22
CA CYS A 83 2.79 -5.55 2.33
C CYS A 83 2.06 -6.04 3.60
N ILE A 84 2.30 -5.40 4.75
CA ILE A 84 1.62 -5.74 6.01
C ILE A 84 0.11 -5.52 5.87
N SER A 85 -0.30 -4.41 5.27
CA SER A 85 -1.71 -4.09 5.06
C SER A 85 -2.39 -5.12 4.15
N ILE A 86 -1.73 -5.53 3.07
CA ILE A 86 -2.24 -6.55 2.15
C ILE A 86 -2.35 -7.90 2.84
N ALA A 87 -1.33 -8.31 3.60
CA ALA A 87 -1.35 -9.55 4.35
C ALA A 87 -2.48 -9.55 5.40
N ALA A 88 -2.69 -8.43 6.10
CA ALA A 88 -3.77 -8.27 7.05
C ALA A 88 -5.16 -8.32 6.38
N LEU A 89 -5.33 -7.70 5.22
CA LEU A 89 -6.55 -7.77 4.41
C LEU A 89 -6.84 -9.21 3.95
N ALA A 90 -5.82 -9.92 3.46
CA ALA A 90 -5.96 -11.30 3.00
C ALA A 90 -6.29 -12.25 4.16
N ALA A 91 -5.55 -12.15 5.28
CA ALA A 91 -5.80 -12.96 6.47
C ALA A 91 -7.16 -12.66 7.10
N GLY A 92 -7.53 -11.38 7.20
CA GLY A 92 -8.84 -10.98 7.72
C GLY A 92 -9.97 -11.50 6.85
N ARG A 93 -9.86 -11.40 5.52
CA ARG A 93 -10.88 -11.93 4.60
C ARG A 93 -11.01 -13.46 4.69
N ALA A 94 -9.90 -14.20 4.82
CA ALA A 94 -9.90 -15.64 4.99
C ALA A 94 -10.44 -16.14 6.35
N LEU A 95 -10.50 -15.27 7.36
CA LEU A 95 -11.10 -15.57 8.66
C LEU A 95 -12.58 -15.19 8.73
N ILE A 96 -13.01 -14.23 7.91
CA ILE A 96 -14.38 -13.68 7.90
C ILE A 96 -15.30 -14.44 6.94
N GLY A 97 -14.78 -14.83 5.77
CA GLY A 97 -15.45 -15.70 4.80
C GLY A 97 -15.13 -17.17 5.05
#